data_AF-A0A2A8S6I9-F1
#
_entry.id   AF-A0A2A8S6I9-F1
#
_cell.length_a   1.000
_cell.length_b   1.000
_cell.length_c   1.000
_cell.angle_alpha   90.00
_cell.angle_beta   90.00
_cell.angle_gamma   90.00
#
_symmetry.space_group_name_H-M   'P 1'
#
loop_
_entity.id
_entity.type
_entity.pdbx_description
1 polymer ?
#
loop_
_entity_poly.entity_id
_entity_poly.type
_entity_poly.pdbx_seq_one_letter_code
_entity_poly.pdbx_strand_id
1 'polypeptide(L)' 'MWGIGKKRSKLGKWIDKNGLYQKDLEKESKVNRNTISRACNDPHYIPSQKTIQAILKAVRKIDSKKKMSDFWNM' A
#
# COMPACT_ATOMS: atom_id res chain seq x y z
N MET A 1 -19.24 -6.80 7.38
CA MET A 1 -18.79 -5.39 7.20
C MET A 1 -17.28 -5.33 7.38
N TRP A 2 -16.51 -5.11 6.32
CA TRP A 2 -15.08 -4.77 6.43
C TRP A 2 -14.98 -3.28 6.75
N GLY A 3 -14.75 -2.87 8.00
CA GLY A 3 -14.58 -1.44 8.27
C GLY A 3 -14.64 -0.92 9.71
N ILE A 4 -15.09 -1.69 10.70
CA ILE A 4 -15.22 -1.12 12.05
C ILE A 4 -13.89 -1.31 12.81
N GLY A 5 -12.98 -0.34 12.66
CA GLY A 5 -11.90 -0.08 13.63
C GLY A 5 -10.45 -0.28 13.18
N LYS A 6 -10.17 -0.88 12.02
CA LYS A 6 -8.77 -0.95 11.53
C LYS A 6 -8.37 0.39 10.93
N LYS A 7 -7.37 1.05 11.53
CA LYS A 7 -6.69 2.18 10.91
C LYS A 7 -6.24 1.75 9.51
N ARG A 8 -6.46 2.61 8.52
CA ARG A 8 -6.05 2.41 7.13
C ARG A 8 -5.19 3.58 6.70
N SER A 9 -4.02 3.28 6.15
CA SER A 9 -3.19 4.29 5.47
C SER A 9 -3.83 4.72 4.16
N LYS A 10 -3.25 5.73 3.48
CA LYS A 10 -3.67 6.12 2.14
C LYS A 10 -3.54 4.95 1.14
N LEU A 11 -2.48 4.15 1.25
CA LEU A 11 -2.30 2.93 0.46
C LEU A 11 -3.39 1.90 0.74
N GLY A 12 -3.71 1.67 2.02
CA GLY A 12 -4.78 0.76 2.44
C GLY A 12 -6.14 1.17 1.87
N LYS A 13 -6.48 2.46 1.94
CA LYS A 13 -7.72 3.00 1.35
C LYS A 13 -7.74 2.84 -0.17
N TRP A 14 -6.60 3.02 -0.83
CA TRP A 14 -6.50 2.85 -2.27
C TRP A 14 -6.73 1.40 -2.70
N ILE A 15 -6.13 0.41 -2.03
CA ILE A 15 -6.40 -1.00 -2.36
C ILE A 15 -7.85 -1.38 -2.12
N ASP A 16 -8.44 -0.92 -1.01
CA ASP A 16 -9.84 -1.20 -0.68
C ASP A 16 -10.76 -0.60 -1.77
N LYS A 17 -10.46 0.60 -2.27
CA LYS A 17 -11.21 1.25 -3.37
C LYS A 17 -11.09 0.52 -4.71
N ASN A 18 -9.96 -0.14 -4.97
CA ASN A 18 -9.71 -0.87 -6.22
C ASN A 18 -10.08 -2.35 -6.13
N GLY A 19 -10.66 -2.82 -5.00
CA GLY A 19 -11.00 -4.22 -4.80
C GLY A 19 -9.77 -5.15 -4.72
N LEU A 20 -8.61 -4.63 -4.35
CA LEU A 20 -7.34 -5.36 -4.28
C LEU A 20 -7.08 -5.85 -2.84
N TYR A 21 -6.44 -7.02 -2.72
CA TYR A 21 -6.01 -7.54 -1.44
C TYR A 21 -4.54 -7.21 -1.16
N GLN A 22 -4.18 -7.14 0.12
CA GLN A 22 -2.78 -6.95 0.55
C GLN A 22 -1.85 -8.06 0.03
N LYS A 23 -2.36 -9.29 -0.12
CA LYS A 23 -1.62 -10.43 -0.70
C LYS A 23 -1.23 -10.19 -2.16
N ASP A 24 -2.03 -9.43 -2.91
CA ASP A 24 -1.77 -9.15 -4.32
C ASP A 24 -0.60 -8.15 -4.42
N LEU A 25 -0.59 -7.14 -3.54
CA LEU A 25 0.54 -6.23 -3.37
C LEU A 25 1.81 -6.97 -2.91
N GLU A 26 1.71 -7.89 -1.96
CA GLU A 26 2.85 -8.71 -1.52
C GLU A 26 3.46 -9.49 -2.69
N LYS A 27 2.63 -10.20 -3.46
CA LYS A 27 3.08 -11.00 -4.61
C LYS A 27 3.73 -10.15 -5.69
N GLU A 28 3.12 -9.01 -6.03
CA GLU A 28 3.60 -8.14 -7.11
C GLU A 28 4.82 -7.29 -6.72
N SER A 29 4.87 -6.80 -5.48
CA SER A 29 5.98 -5.98 -4.99
C SER A 29 7.16 -6.80 -4.46
N LYS A 30 6.97 -8.09 -4.19
CA LYS A 30 7.93 -8.97 -3.49
C LYS A 30 8.36 -8.44 -2.12
N VAL A 31 7.53 -7.60 -1.51
CA VAL A 31 7.73 -7.08 -0.16
C VAL A 31 7.03 -8.02 0.82
N ASN A 32 7.68 -8.30 1.95
CA ASN A 32 7.12 -9.22 2.94
C ASN A 32 5.72 -8.77 3.44
N ARG A 33 4.90 -9.75 3.81
CA ARG A 33 3.54 -9.55 4.33
C ARG A 33 3.45 -8.54 5.47
N ASN A 34 4.38 -8.58 6.43
CA ASN A 34 4.35 -7.71 7.61
C ASN A 34 4.51 -6.24 7.24
N THR A 35 5.42 -5.95 6.32
CA THR A 35 5.69 -4.62 5.80
C THR A 35 4.52 -4.11 4.95
N ILE A 36 3.93 -4.94 4.08
CA ILE A 36 2.72 -4.55 3.33
C ILE A 36 1.54 -4.30 4.27
N SER A 37 1.34 -5.16 5.27
CA SER A 37 0.30 -5.00 6.26
C SER A 37 0.46 -3.68 7.03
N ARG A 38 1.67 -3.38 7.51
CA ARG A 38 1.97 -2.08 8.14
C ARG A 38 1.73 -0.92 7.18
N ALA A 39 2.24 -1.00 5.95
CA ALA A 39 2.05 0.02 4.92
C ALA A 39 0.59 0.28 4.57
N CYS A 40 -0.30 -0.70 4.72
CA CYS A 40 -1.74 -0.54 4.46
C CYS A 40 -2.55 -0.12 5.70
N ASN A 41 -2.08 -0.45 6.91
CA ASN A 41 -2.86 -0.26 8.13
C ASN A 41 -2.37 0.90 9.02
N ASP A 42 -1.11 1.31 8.89
CA ASP A 42 -0.52 2.39 9.68
C ASP A 42 -0.34 3.66 8.80
N PRO A 43 -1.11 4.73 9.04
CA PRO A 43 -0.98 5.99 8.29
C PRO A 43 0.34 6.73 8.52
N HIS A 44 1.06 6.45 9.61
CA HIS A 44 2.31 7.11 9.97
C HIS A 44 3.54 6.29 9.57
N TYR A 45 3.34 5.03 9.16
CA TYR A 45 4.43 4.19 8.73
C TYR A 45 4.94 4.59 7.34
N ILE A 46 6.18 5.07 7.30
CA ILE A 46 6.94 5.33 6.08
C ILE A 46 7.96 4.21 5.92
N PRO A 47 7.79 3.29 4.94
CA PRO A 47 8.77 2.24 4.67
C PRO A 47 10.09 2.81 4.13
N SER A 48 11.11 1.97 4.01
CA SER A 48 12.36 2.36 3.33
C SER A 48 12.10 2.74 1.85
N GLN A 49 12.95 3.60 1.28
CA GLN A 49 12.83 4.03 -0.11
C GLN A 49 12.77 2.84 -1.09
N LYS A 50 13.55 1.77 -0.84
CA LYS A 50 13.54 0.54 -1.64
C LYS A 50 12.17 -0.14 -1.61
N THR A 51 11.55 -0.24 -0.43
CA THR A 51 10.20 -0.81 -0.27
C THR A 51 9.16 0.07 -0.94
N ILE A 52 9.25 1.39 -0.79
CA ILE A 52 8.33 2.33 -1.43
C ILE A 52 8.40 2.19 -2.95
N GLN A 53 9.59 2.12 -3.54
CA GLN A 53 9.76 1.90 -4.98
C GLN A 53 9.16 0.56 -5.45
N ALA A 54 9.35 -0.51 -4.68
CA ALA A 54 8.79 -1.83 -4.99
C ALA A 54 7.25 -1.83 -4.97
N ILE A 55 6.65 -1.24 -3.92
CA ILE A 55 5.19 -1.08 -3.80
C ILE A 55 4.68 -0.18 -4.93
N LEU A 56 5.33 0.96 -5.18
CA LEU A 56 4.91 1.91 -6.20
C LEU A 56 4.97 1.30 -7.60
N LYS A 57 5.96 0.44 -7.88
CA LYS A 57 6.04 -0.33 -9.13
C LYS A 57 4.84 -1.27 -9.27
N ALA A 58 4.44 -1.97 -8.21
CA ALA A 58 3.26 -2.84 -8.22
C ALA A 58 1.96 -2.03 -8.41
N VAL A 59 1.80 -0.92 -7.68
CA VAL A 59 0.66 0.00 -7.83
C VAL A 59 0.57 0.53 -9.27
N ARG A 60 1.69 0.95 -9.86
CA ARG A 60 1.73 1.54 -11.20
C ARG A 60 1.37 0.58 -12.34
N LYS A 61 1.41 -0.73 -12.09
CA LYS A 61 0.86 -1.72 -13.04
C LYS A 61 -0.66 -1.61 -13.18
N ILE A 62 -1.33 -1.09 -12.15
CA ILE A 62 -2.78 -0.96 -12.06
C ILE A 62 -3.18 0.48 -12.35
N ASP A 63 -2.49 1.45 -11.73
CA ASP A 63 -2.71 2.87 -11.93
C ASP A 63 -1.37 3.59 -12.13
N SER A 64 -1.00 3.78 -13.39
CA SER A 64 0.28 4.36 -13.81
C SER A 64 0.47 5.81 -13.36
N LYS A 65 -0.60 6.53 -13.01
CA LYS A 65 -0.54 7.94 -12.58
C LYS A 65 -0.12 8.10 -11.13
N LYS A 66 -0.10 7.01 -10.34
CA LYS A 66 0.19 7.07 -8.91
C LYS A 66 1.63 7.42 -8.60
N LYS A 67 1.78 8.29 -7.61
CA LYS A 67 3.05 8.80 -7.09
C LYS A 67 3.21 8.44 -5.62
N MET A 68 4.45 8.56 -5.15
CA MET A 68 4.83 8.29 -3.76
C MET A 68 4.06 9.19 -2.77
N SER A 69 3.87 10.47 -3.11
CA SER A 69 3.11 11.44 -2.31
C SER A 69 1.61 11.13 -2.19
N ASP A 70 1.06 10.31 -3.08
CA ASP A 70 -0.34 9.88 -2.98
C ASP A 70 -0.57 8.92 -1.80
N PHE A 71 0.49 8.25 -1.34
CA PHE A 71 0.41 7.19 -0.33
C PHE A 71 1.08 7.55 0.99
N TRP A 72 2.13 8.36 0.94
CA TRP A 72 2.91 8.76 2.09
C TRP A 72 3.13 10.27 2.07
N ASN A 73 2.96 10.93 3.21
CA ASN A 73 3.29 12.34 3.36
C ASN A 73 4.79 12.45 3.63
N MET A 74 5.57 12.69 2.59
CA MET A 74 7.00 13.03 2.63
C MET A 74 7.23 14.45 2.18
#